data_AF-A0A1U9LBR4-F1
#
_entry.id   AF-A0A1U9LBR4-F1
#
_cell.length_a   1.000
_cell.length_b   1.000
_cell.length_c   1.000
_cell.angle_alpha   90.00
_cell.angle_beta   90.00
_cell.angle_gamma   90.00
#
_symmetry.space_group_name_H-M   'P 1'
#
loop_
_entity.id
_entity.type
_entity.pdbx_description
1 polymer ?
#
loop_
_entity_poly.entity_id
_entity_poly.type
_entity_poly.pdbx_seq_one_letter_code
_entity_poly.pdbx_strand_id
1 'polypeptide(L)'
;MRTVAWWALLYSLTVFVSVPSAFAVEPWCRITSPQTGPVLTSLVHQLERERNRLPAPLPRLHTEGTLPHEGLYDESVEAKRDLPLMQKAALVWRVTHDTAWLNVARRYLLAWVTTYHPSFNPIDETSFDALIDTYAIIDSALLPADRTLVRAYLEKWASGYGDAMEDADSRSTWRNNWQSHRVKLVTMMAVALGNDVLFEKARVLFRKQIMANIAPNGETLDFRERDALHYVVYDLKPLIQAALAARTRGEDWYHWTTDQGASLAKGIGWLTPYVSGRNHTRSLSIRSCVLTRFAPERGSKGILVCLTPAQQARSTGWLRNSIRPCGLWPKRFKLCQHLLLVFVDNKGREPTVSMPGYKAVIILISGRSSCQIFF
;
A
#
# COMPACT_ATOMS: atom_id res chain seq x y z
N MET A 1 67.34 54.34 -6.61
CA MET A 1 65.99 54.38 -7.22
C MET A 1 65.54 52.94 -7.50
N ARG A 2 64.35 52.60 -7.00
CA ARG A 2 63.48 51.44 -7.31
C ARG A 2 63.91 50.04 -6.81
N THR A 3 63.33 49.68 -5.68
CA THR A 3 63.11 48.32 -5.18
C THR A 3 62.02 47.60 -5.99
N VAL A 4 62.21 46.31 -6.32
CA VAL A 4 61.20 45.45 -6.94
C VAL A 4 60.70 44.48 -5.88
N ALA A 5 59.43 44.62 -5.51
CA ALA A 5 58.73 43.73 -4.57
C ALA A 5 58.03 42.60 -5.35
N TRP A 6 58.36 41.36 -4.99
CA TRP A 6 57.68 40.16 -5.45
C TRP A 6 56.41 39.93 -4.62
N TRP A 7 55.24 39.89 -5.26
CA TRP A 7 53.99 39.44 -4.65
C TRP A 7 53.70 38.01 -5.11
N ALA A 8 53.75 37.06 -4.16
CA ALA A 8 53.23 35.71 -4.36
C ALA A 8 51.75 35.69 -3.93
N LEU A 9 50.85 35.49 -4.90
CA LEU A 9 49.42 35.28 -4.67
C LEU A 9 49.17 33.77 -4.53
N LEU A 10 48.99 33.32 -3.28
CA LEU A 10 48.49 31.99 -2.96
C LEU A 10 46.96 31.99 -3.11
N TYR A 11 46.47 31.40 -4.19
CA TYR A 11 45.05 31.06 -4.35
C TYR A 11 44.72 29.86 -3.45
N SER A 12 44.00 30.11 -2.35
CA SER A 12 43.39 29.05 -1.55
C SER A 12 42.08 28.62 -2.22
N LEU A 13 42.08 27.44 -2.83
CA LEU A 13 40.89 26.83 -3.42
C LEU A 13 40.11 26.10 -2.31
N THR A 14 39.20 26.79 -1.63
CA THR A 14 38.26 26.13 -0.71
C THR A 14 37.19 25.39 -1.50
N VAL A 15 37.35 24.06 -1.59
CA VAL A 15 36.30 23.16 -2.08
C VAL A 15 35.21 23.09 -1.01
N PHE A 16 34.07 23.75 -1.27
CA PHE A 16 32.85 23.55 -0.48
C PHE A 16 32.28 22.16 -0.82
N VAL A 17 32.54 21.17 0.03
CA VAL A 17 31.81 19.91 0.02
C VAL A 17 30.43 20.18 0.60
N SER A 18 29.43 20.30 -0.27
CA SER A 18 28.02 20.38 0.12
C SER A 18 27.62 19.06 0.77
N VAL A 19 27.55 19.01 2.09
CA VAL A 19 26.97 17.87 2.81
C VAL A 19 25.47 17.86 2.47
N PRO A 20 24.91 16.78 1.89
CA PRO A 20 23.49 16.72 1.61
C PRO A 20 22.71 16.87 2.91
N SER A 21 21.75 17.80 2.94
CA SER A 21 20.86 18.02 4.08
C SER A 21 20.18 16.71 4.47
N ALA A 22 20.57 16.15 5.62
CA ALA A 22 19.89 15.00 6.19
C ALA A 22 18.43 15.37 6.45
N PHE A 23 17.48 14.62 5.89
CA PHE A 23 16.07 14.82 6.20
C PHE A 23 15.86 14.53 7.69
N ALA A 24 15.05 15.36 8.35
CA ALA A 24 14.69 15.13 9.74
C ALA A 24 14.04 13.75 9.88
N VAL A 25 14.59 12.92 10.77
CA VAL A 25 14.05 11.60 11.13
C VAL A 25 12.63 11.80 11.66
N GLU A 26 11.63 11.37 10.89
CA GLU A 26 10.24 11.41 11.34
C GLU A 26 9.87 10.11 12.07
N PRO A 27 9.15 10.17 13.20
CA PRO A 27 8.70 8.97 13.89
C PRO A 27 7.70 8.18 13.04
N TRP A 28 7.82 6.86 13.05
CA TRP A 28 6.86 5.93 12.45
C TRP A 28 5.45 6.22 12.98
N CYS A 29 4.45 6.27 12.09
CA CYS A 29 3.07 6.65 12.44
C CYS A 29 2.91 8.00 13.17
N ARG A 30 3.55 9.09 12.72
CA ARG A 30 3.33 10.42 13.33
C ARG A 30 1.84 10.83 13.32
N ILE A 31 1.24 10.95 14.50
CA ILE A 31 -0.12 11.47 14.70
C ILE A 31 0.00 12.96 15.01
N THR A 32 -0.53 13.83 14.15
CA THR A 32 -0.52 15.29 14.36
C THR A 32 -1.87 15.78 14.88
N SER A 33 -1.82 16.57 15.96
CA SER A 33 -2.92 16.86 16.88
C SER A 33 -4.23 17.46 16.30
N PRO A 34 -4.27 18.39 15.33
CA PRO A 34 -5.50 19.16 15.11
C PRO A 34 -6.65 18.40 14.41
N GLN A 35 -6.45 17.14 13.98
CA GLN A 35 -7.52 16.33 13.35
C GLN A 35 -7.78 14.98 14.04
N THR A 36 -7.12 14.71 15.17
CA THR A 36 -7.13 13.38 15.79
C THR A 36 -8.48 13.05 16.44
N GLY A 37 -9.20 14.02 17.00
CA GLY A 37 -10.42 13.79 17.78
C GLY A 37 -11.50 12.96 17.04
N PRO A 38 -12.09 13.46 15.94
CA PRO A 38 -13.16 12.73 15.24
C PRO A 38 -12.73 11.40 14.61
N VAL A 39 -11.45 11.28 14.21
CA VAL A 39 -10.90 10.05 13.66
C VAL A 39 -10.70 9.02 14.77
N LEU A 40 -10.14 9.43 15.91
CA LEU A 40 -9.95 8.60 17.09
C LEU A 40 -11.28 8.09 17.63
N THR A 41 -12.30 8.95 17.78
CA THR A 41 -13.64 8.53 18.20
C THR A 41 -14.22 7.48 17.25
N SER A 42 -14.03 7.66 15.94
CA SER A 42 -14.48 6.68 14.96
C SER A 42 -13.74 5.35 15.07
N LEU A 43 -12.43 5.38 15.33
CA LEU A 43 -11.61 4.17 15.51
C LEU A 43 -12.00 3.42 16.78
N VAL A 44 -12.12 4.11 17.90
CA VAL A 44 -12.57 3.53 19.18
C VAL A 44 -13.94 2.88 19.00
N HIS A 45 -14.90 3.59 18.39
CA HIS A 45 -16.23 3.03 18.15
C HIS A 45 -16.21 1.79 17.25
N GLN A 46 -15.31 1.71 16.26
CA GLN A 46 -15.14 0.50 15.45
C GLN A 46 -14.55 -0.66 16.26
N LEU A 47 -13.52 -0.39 17.07
CA LEU A 47 -12.85 -1.40 17.86
C LEU A 47 -13.73 -1.94 18.99
N GLU A 48 -14.53 -1.11 19.65
CA GLU A 48 -15.43 -1.55 20.72
C GLU A 48 -16.42 -2.61 20.25
N ARG A 49 -16.90 -2.53 18.99
CA ARG A 49 -17.77 -3.57 18.41
C ARG A 49 -17.08 -4.91 18.20
N GLU A 50 -15.75 -4.90 18.09
CA GLU A 50 -14.92 -6.06 17.77
C GLU A 50 -14.05 -6.49 18.96
N ARG A 51 -14.18 -5.83 20.12
CA ARG A 51 -13.27 -5.98 21.27
C ARG A 51 -13.14 -7.42 21.78
N ASN A 52 -14.26 -8.14 21.72
CA ASN A 52 -14.37 -9.53 22.19
C ASN A 52 -14.14 -10.55 21.08
N ARG A 53 -13.92 -10.12 19.82
CA ARG A 53 -13.50 -11.03 18.76
C ARG A 53 -12.14 -11.64 19.16
N LEU A 54 -12.04 -12.95 19.00
CA LEU A 54 -10.78 -13.67 19.21
C LEU A 54 -9.96 -13.61 17.91
N PRO A 55 -8.62 -13.60 17.99
CA PRO A 55 -7.79 -13.75 16.81
C PRO A 55 -8.04 -15.11 16.16
N ALA A 56 -8.07 -15.13 14.83
CA ALA A 56 -8.29 -16.33 14.03
C ALA A 56 -7.21 -16.44 12.93
N PRO A 57 -5.91 -16.53 13.29
CA PRO A 57 -4.84 -16.66 12.31
C PRO A 57 -4.93 -18.00 11.59
N LEU A 58 -4.57 -18.00 10.31
CA LEU A 58 -4.39 -19.23 9.54
C LEU A 58 -2.91 -19.50 9.32
N PRO A 59 -2.47 -20.76 9.24
CA PRO A 59 -1.08 -21.11 8.98
C PRO A 59 -0.64 -20.73 7.56
N ARG A 60 -1.57 -20.63 6.62
CA ARG A 60 -1.38 -20.13 5.25
C ARG A 60 -2.61 -19.34 4.80
N LEU A 61 -2.38 -18.39 3.90
CA LEU A 61 -3.42 -17.58 3.27
C LEU A 61 -3.29 -17.70 1.76
N HIS A 62 -4.41 -17.70 1.05
CA HIS A 62 -4.43 -17.62 -0.39
C HIS A 62 -5.71 -16.96 -0.92
N THR A 63 -5.54 -15.85 -1.62
CA THR A 63 -6.57 -14.99 -2.23
C THR A 63 -6.17 -14.55 -3.64
N GLU A 64 -4.88 -14.53 -3.94
CA GLU A 64 -4.36 -14.22 -5.27
C GLU A 64 -4.88 -15.23 -6.29
N GLY A 65 -5.49 -14.72 -7.37
CA GLY A 65 -5.97 -15.54 -8.47
C GLY A 65 -7.22 -16.39 -8.19
N THR A 66 -7.77 -16.38 -6.98
CA THR A 66 -8.96 -17.18 -6.60
C THR A 66 -10.25 -16.36 -6.55
N LEU A 67 -11.38 -17.02 -6.78
CA LEU A 67 -12.72 -16.44 -6.63
C LEU A 67 -13.30 -16.68 -5.24
N PRO A 68 -14.35 -15.93 -4.83
CA PRO A 68 -15.17 -16.30 -3.67
C PRO A 68 -15.60 -17.76 -3.72
N HIS A 69 -15.56 -18.44 -2.57
CA HIS A 69 -15.86 -19.87 -2.41
C HIS A 69 -14.90 -20.85 -3.11
N GLU A 70 -13.75 -20.39 -3.63
CA GLU A 70 -12.71 -21.27 -4.18
C GLU A 70 -11.51 -21.42 -3.23
N GLY A 71 -11.05 -22.67 -3.05
CA GLY A 71 -9.86 -22.97 -2.26
C GLY A 71 -9.97 -22.44 -0.84
N LEU A 72 -9.00 -21.61 -0.43
CA LEU A 72 -8.96 -20.98 0.90
C LEU A 72 -9.39 -19.50 0.86
N TYR A 73 -10.06 -19.04 -0.21
CA TYR A 73 -10.34 -17.61 -0.39
C TYR A 73 -11.15 -17.04 0.77
N ASP A 74 -12.28 -17.67 1.11
CA ASP A 74 -13.22 -17.13 2.10
C ASP A 74 -12.59 -17.13 3.50
N GLU A 75 -11.93 -18.21 3.89
CA GLU A 75 -11.22 -18.32 5.16
C GLU A 75 -10.07 -17.33 5.24
N SER A 76 -9.35 -17.13 4.14
CA SER A 76 -8.25 -16.16 4.07
C SER A 76 -8.77 -14.72 4.21
N VAL A 77 -9.88 -14.39 3.56
CA VAL A 77 -10.51 -13.07 3.66
C VAL A 77 -11.02 -12.82 5.08
N GLU A 78 -11.67 -13.79 5.71
CA GLU A 78 -12.17 -13.65 7.07
C GLU A 78 -11.03 -13.54 8.09
N ALA A 79 -9.98 -14.37 7.97
CA ALA A 79 -8.80 -14.29 8.83
C ALA A 79 -8.11 -12.93 8.69
N LYS A 80 -7.93 -12.42 7.46
CA LYS A 80 -7.29 -11.12 7.19
C LYS A 80 -7.97 -9.93 7.87
N ARG A 81 -9.22 -10.06 8.36
CA ARG A 81 -9.88 -9.00 9.16
C ARG A 81 -9.15 -8.70 10.48
N ASP A 82 -8.33 -9.62 10.96
CA ASP A 82 -7.49 -9.42 12.15
C ASP A 82 -6.44 -8.32 11.96
N LEU A 83 -5.86 -8.23 10.75
CA LEU A 83 -4.76 -7.32 10.42
C LEU A 83 -5.14 -5.83 10.65
N PRO A 84 -6.25 -5.30 10.09
CA PRO A 84 -6.66 -3.94 10.40
C PRO A 84 -7.14 -3.76 11.84
N LEU A 85 -7.61 -4.81 12.54
CA LEU A 85 -8.01 -4.68 13.95
C LEU A 85 -6.81 -4.45 14.87
N MET A 86 -5.74 -5.24 14.71
CA MET A 86 -4.51 -5.08 15.51
C MET A 86 -3.87 -3.70 15.29
N GLN A 87 -3.82 -3.23 14.03
CA GLN A 87 -3.25 -1.93 13.68
C GLN A 87 -4.06 -0.78 14.29
N LYS A 88 -5.39 -0.84 14.19
CA LYS A 88 -6.26 0.18 14.80
C LYS A 88 -6.12 0.19 16.31
N ALA A 89 -6.05 -0.96 16.96
CA ALA A 89 -5.85 -1.04 18.42
C ALA A 89 -4.51 -0.42 18.83
N ALA A 90 -3.43 -0.70 18.09
CA ALA A 90 -2.13 -0.07 18.31
C ALA A 90 -2.18 1.46 18.14
N LEU A 91 -2.86 1.95 17.09
CA LEU A 91 -3.04 3.39 16.86
C LEU A 91 -3.86 4.07 17.96
N VAL A 92 -4.94 3.44 18.43
CA VAL A 92 -5.73 3.97 19.55
C VAL A 92 -4.88 4.03 20.81
N TRP A 93 -4.19 2.93 21.16
CA TRP A 93 -3.27 2.90 22.29
C TRP A 93 -2.19 3.99 22.20
N ARG A 94 -1.59 4.21 21.02
CA ARG A 94 -0.55 5.25 20.83
C ARG A 94 -1.05 6.64 21.21
N VAL A 95 -2.34 6.92 21.01
CA VAL A 95 -2.95 8.23 21.33
C VAL A 95 -3.43 8.27 22.78
N THR A 96 -4.12 7.23 23.24
CA THR A 96 -4.82 7.25 24.53
C THR A 96 -3.99 6.72 25.69
N HIS A 97 -2.96 5.93 25.41
CA HIS A 97 -2.18 5.14 26.37
C HIS A 97 -3.01 4.13 27.19
N ASP A 98 -4.23 3.82 26.73
CA ASP A 98 -5.10 2.85 27.38
C ASP A 98 -4.60 1.42 27.12
N THR A 99 -4.16 0.76 28.19
CA THR A 99 -3.55 -0.57 28.17
C THR A 99 -4.51 -1.65 27.68
N ALA A 100 -5.83 -1.44 27.71
CA ALA A 100 -6.78 -2.37 27.12
C ALA A 100 -6.56 -2.51 25.61
N TRP A 101 -6.27 -1.41 24.91
CA TRP A 101 -6.00 -1.45 23.47
C TRP A 101 -4.61 -1.99 23.14
N LEU A 102 -3.62 -1.77 24.01
CA LEU A 102 -2.32 -2.45 23.91
C LEU A 102 -2.49 -3.96 23.99
N ASN A 103 -3.29 -4.44 24.95
CA ASN A 103 -3.54 -5.86 25.13
C ASN A 103 -4.23 -6.49 23.93
N VAL A 104 -5.17 -5.78 23.30
CA VAL A 104 -5.79 -6.21 22.04
C VAL A 104 -4.73 -6.30 20.93
N ALA A 105 -3.96 -5.23 20.69
CA ALA A 105 -2.93 -5.22 19.65
C ALA A 105 -1.90 -6.35 19.84
N ARG A 106 -1.38 -6.51 21.06
CA ARG A 106 -0.43 -7.57 21.43
C ARG A 106 -1.03 -8.97 21.23
N ARG A 107 -2.26 -9.22 21.67
CA ARG A 107 -2.93 -10.53 21.55
C ARG A 107 -3.01 -10.97 20.09
N TYR A 108 -3.46 -10.08 19.22
CA TYR A 108 -3.58 -10.37 17.79
C TYR A 108 -2.21 -10.51 17.12
N LEU A 109 -1.26 -9.63 17.41
CA LEU A 109 0.10 -9.71 16.88
C LEU A 109 0.75 -11.05 17.19
N LEU A 110 0.73 -11.47 18.45
CA LEU A 110 1.35 -12.73 18.88
C LEU A 110 0.66 -13.94 18.25
N ALA A 111 -0.68 -13.96 18.22
CA ALA A 111 -1.43 -15.06 17.60
C ALA A 111 -1.01 -15.27 16.13
N TRP A 112 -0.90 -14.19 15.35
CA TRP A 112 -0.47 -14.28 13.96
C TRP A 112 0.98 -14.72 13.81
N VAL A 113 1.90 -14.12 14.57
CA VAL A 113 3.34 -14.42 14.49
C VAL A 113 3.65 -15.86 14.89
N THR A 114 2.87 -16.46 15.80
CA THR A 114 3.06 -17.86 16.21
C THR A 114 2.39 -18.88 15.29
N THR A 115 1.56 -18.45 14.34
CA THR A 115 0.74 -19.36 13.52
C THR A 115 1.02 -19.25 12.02
N TYR A 116 1.13 -18.04 11.48
CA TYR A 116 1.25 -17.83 10.03
C TYR A 116 2.65 -18.19 9.53
N HIS A 117 2.72 -18.95 8.44
CA HIS A 117 3.95 -19.27 7.72
C HIS A 117 3.98 -18.48 6.42
N PRO A 118 4.94 -17.55 6.24
CA PRO A 118 5.11 -16.83 4.98
C PRO A 118 5.20 -17.78 3.78
N SER A 119 4.35 -17.56 2.78
CA SER A 119 4.39 -18.25 1.49
C SER A 119 5.26 -17.53 0.48
N PHE A 120 5.68 -16.30 0.78
CA PHE A 120 6.39 -15.38 -0.11
C PHE A 120 5.59 -15.03 -1.39
N ASN A 121 4.26 -15.15 -1.31
CA ASN A 121 3.35 -14.56 -2.29
C ASN A 121 3.01 -13.11 -1.86
N PRO A 122 3.58 -12.09 -2.52
CA PRO A 122 3.41 -10.70 -2.08
C PRO A 122 1.99 -10.19 -2.21
N ILE A 123 1.15 -10.79 -3.06
CA ILE A 123 -0.25 -10.39 -3.23
C ILE A 123 -1.09 -10.89 -2.06
N ASP A 124 -0.85 -12.13 -1.64
CA ASP A 124 -1.50 -12.68 -0.44
C ASP A 124 -1.03 -11.98 0.83
N GLU A 125 0.24 -11.57 0.86
CA GLU A 125 0.91 -11.03 2.05
C GLU A 125 0.88 -9.50 2.13
N THR A 126 0.44 -8.79 1.09
CA THR A 126 0.52 -7.32 1.05
C THR A 126 -0.17 -6.64 2.24
N SER A 127 -1.27 -7.20 2.75
CA SER A 127 -2.01 -6.63 3.89
C SER A 127 -1.32 -6.79 5.25
N PHE A 128 -0.21 -7.53 5.32
CA PHE A 128 0.60 -7.64 6.55
C PHE A 128 1.41 -6.38 6.85
N ASP A 129 1.35 -5.35 5.98
CA ASP A 129 1.78 -4.01 6.36
C ASP A 129 1.11 -3.52 7.65
N ALA A 130 -0.15 -3.91 7.90
CA ALA A 130 -0.84 -3.65 9.16
C ALA A 130 -0.24 -4.39 10.37
N LEU A 131 0.26 -5.62 10.20
CA LEU A 131 0.96 -6.36 11.26
C LEU A 131 2.31 -5.70 11.58
N ILE A 132 3.05 -5.32 10.53
CA ILE A 132 4.35 -4.64 10.66
C ILE A 132 4.17 -3.28 11.36
N ASP A 133 3.17 -2.51 10.96
CA ASP A 133 2.80 -1.25 11.62
C ASP A 133 2.44 -1.47 13.09
N THR A 134 1.66 -2.51 13.39
CA THR A 134 1.26 -2.84 14.76
C THR A 134 2.50 -3.04 15.62
N TYR A 135 3.45 -3.88 15.17
CA TYR A 135 4.69 -4.10 15.87
C TYR A 135 5.50 -2.81 16.04
N ALA A 136 5.73 -2.04 14.96
CA ALA A 136 6.47 -0.78 15.02
C ALA A 136 5.83 0.26 15.96
N ILE A 137 4.51 0.20 16.16
CA ILE A 137 3.82 1.08 17.11
C ILE A 137 4.06 0.62 18.55
N ILE A 138 3.89 -0.67 18.85
CA ILE A 138 3.82 -1.17 20.23
C ILE A 138 5.14 -1.77 20.75
N ASP A 139 6.17 -1.89 19.92
CA ASP A 139 7.41 -2.62 20.21
C ASP A 139 7.98 -2.33 21.61
N SER A 140 8.13 -1.05 21.94
CA SER A 140 8.70 -0.49 23.16
C SER A 140 7.90 -0.84 24.41
N ALA A 141 6.61 -1.14 24.25
CA ALA A 141 5.71 -1.56 25.32
C ALA A 141 5.54 -3.09 25.42
N LEU A 142 6.07 -3.87 24.47
CA LEU A 142 6.05 -5.33 24.57
C LEU A 142 7.03 -5.85 25.63
N LEU A 143 6.66 -6.98 26.25
CA LEU A 143 7.57 -7.74 27.10
C LEU A 143 8.81 -8.17 26.29
N PRO A 144 9.99 -8.30 26.92
CA PRO A 144 11.22 -8.67 26.21
C PRO A 144 11.12 -9.98 25.41
N ALA A 145 10.44 -10.99 25.96
CA ALA A 145 10.24 -12.28 25.30
C ALA A 145 9.39 -12.16 24.03
N ASP A 146 8.26 -11.45 24.10
CA ASP A 146 7.39 -11.19 22.96
C ASP A 146 8.11 -10.40 21.87
N ARG A 147 8.84 -9.35 22.29
CA ARG A 147 9.61 -8.51 21.36
C ARG A 147 10.64 -9.35 20.62
N THR A 148 11.38 -10.19 21.33
CA THR A 148 12.38 -11.10 20.73
C THR A 148 11.74 -12.05 19.73
N LEU A 149 10.60 -12.65 20.08
CA LEU A 149 9.87 -13.57 19.22
C LEU A 149 9.38 -12.89 17.93
N VAL A 150 8.74 -11.72 18.03
CA VAL A 150 8.24 -10.98 16.86
C VAL A 150 9.39 -10.49 15.99
N ARG A 151 10.48 -10.01 16.60
CA ARG A 151 11.67 -9.58 15.86
C ARG A 151 12.27 -10.71 15.03
N ALA A 152 12.54 -11.86 15.65
CA ALA A 152 13.11 -13.01 14.95
C ALA A 152 12.23 -13.48 13.79
N TYR A 153 10.90 -13.45 13.98
CA TYR A 153 9.95 -13.80 12.93
C TYR A 153 9.99 -12.83 11.74
N LEU A 154 9.92 -11.51 11.99
CA LEU A 154 9.97 -10.49 10.94
C LEU A 154 11.33 -10.46 10.24
N GLU A 155 12.42 -10.67 10.96
CA GLU A 155 13.77 -10.78 10.38
C GLU A 155 13.86 -11.96 9.41
N LYS A 156 13.38 -13.15 9.83
CA LYS A 156 13.34 -14.33 8.96
C LYS A 156 12.48 -14.11 7.71
N TRP A 157 11.32 -13.48 7.86
CA TRP A 157 10.43 -13.19 6.73
C TRP A 157 11.05 -12.18 5.75
N ALA A 158 11.62 -11.08 6.25
CA ALA A 158 12.29 -10.09 5.42
C ALA A 158 13.48 -10.69 4.66
N SER A 159 14.31 -11.50 5.33
CA SER A 159 15.43 -12.20 4.69
C SER A 159 14.95 -13.15 3.60
N GLY A 160 13.94 -13.98 3.86
CA GLY A 160 13.41 -14.91 2.86
C GLY A 160 12.86 -14.22 1.60
N TYR A 161 12.22 -13.06 1.75
CA TYR A 161 11.86 -12.24 0.59
C TYR A 161 13.09 -11.66 -0.13
N GLY A 162 14.06 -11.20 0.64
CA GLY A 162 15.33 -10.70 0.12
C GLY A 162 16.04 -11.72 -0.77
N ASP A 163 16.13 -12.96 -0.30
CA ASP A 163 16.80 -14.07 -0.99
C ASP A 163 16.00 -14.46 -2.25
N ALA A 164 14.67 -14.58 -2.14
CA ALA A 164 13.81 -14.85 -3.29
C ALA A 164 13.90 -13.79 -4.40
N MET A 165 14.16 -12.53 -4.04
CA MET A 165 14.37 -11.45 -5.01
C MET A 165 15.79 -11.41 -5.60
N GLU A 166 16.78 -11.94 -4.91
CA GLU A 166 18.15 -12.09 -5.44
C GLU A 166 18.23 -13.21 -6.48
N ASP A 167 17.50 -14.30 -6.24
CA ASP A 167 17.39 -15.46 -7.15
C ASP A 167 16.31 -15.27 -8.23
N ALA A 168 15.82 -14.04 -8.42
CA ALA A 168 14.73 -13.74 -9.34
C ALA A 168 15.10 -14.07 -10.80
N ASP A 169 14.18 -14.72 -11.50
CA ASP A 169 14.30 -15.00 -12.93
C ASP A 169 13.77 -13.84 -13.79
N SER A 170 13.65 -14.07 -15.11
CA SER A 170 13.25 -13.04 -16.09
C SER A 170 11.74 -12.75 -16.14
N ARG A 171 10.89 -13.46 -15.37
CA ARG A 171 9.44 -13.26 -15.37
C ARG A 171 9.07 -11.81 -15.00
N SER A 172 7.99 -11.30 -15.57
CA SER A 172 7.57 -9.92 -15.32
C SER A 172 7.10 -9.68 -13.87
N THR A 173 6.69 -10.73 -13.15
CA THR A 173 6.32 -10.66 -11.71
C THR A 173 7.48 -10.29 -10.79
N TRP A 174 8.72 -10.30 -11.28
CA TRP A 174 9.91 -9.78 -10.58
C TRP A 174 10.23 -8.32 -10.93
N ARG A 175 9.40 -7.66 -11.75
CA ARG A 175 9.59 -6.26 -12.19
C ARG A 175 8.31 -5.42 -12.15
N ASN A 176 7.14 -6.05 -12.17
CA ASN A 176 5.84 -5.38 -12.09
C ASN A 176 5.40 -5.18 -10.62
N ASN A 177 4.13 -4.83 -10.40
CA ASN A 177 3.52 -4.59 -9.09
C ASN A 177 3.81 -5.67 -8.03
N TRP A 178 3.97 -6.94 -8.42
CA TRP A 178 4.33 -8.02 -7.48
C TRP A 178 5.66 -7.71 -6.79
N GLN A 179 6.66 -7.27 -7.56
CA GLN A 179 7.96 -6.89 -7.01
C GLN A 179 7.87 -5.61 -6.17
N SER A 180 7.06 -4.64 -6.59
CA SER A 180 6.78 -3.43 -5.81
C SER A 180 6.23 -3.79 -4.42
N HIS A 181 5.33 -4.79 -4.32
CA HIS A 181 4.83 -5.31 -3.05
C HIS A 181 5.88 -6.03 -2.20
N ARG A 182 6.78 -6.82 -2.80
CA ARG A 182 7.90 -7.45 -2.07
C ARG A 182 8.83 -6.40 -1.47
N VAL A 183 9.23 -5.41 -2.28
CA VAL A 183 10.07 -4.28 -1.85
C VAL A 183 9.42 -3.55 -0.68
N LYS A 184 8.11 -3.29 -0.73
CA LYS A 184 7.36 -2.73 0.40
C LYS A 184 7.54 -3.55 1.67
N LEU A 185 7.23 -4.86 1.62
CA LEU A 185 7.24 -5.71 2.81
C LEU A 185 8.64 -5.77 3.44
N VAL A 186 9.69 -5.97 2.64
CA VAL A 186 11.08 -5.97 3.14
C VAL A 186 11.46 -4.63 3.75
N THR A 187 11.13 -3.51 3.08
CA THR A 187 11.46 -2.18 3.59
C THR A 187 10.75 -1.89 4.91
N MET A 188 9.44 -2.17 5.00
CA MET A 188 8.67 -1.93 6.22
C MET A 188 9.18 -2.78 7.38
N MET A 189 9.48 -4.07 7.15
CA MET A 189 10.07 -4.94 8.18
C MET A 189 11.44 -4.43 8.63
N ALA A 190 12.33 -4.12 7.70
CA ALA A 190 13.68 -3.61 8.01
C ALA A 190 13.63 -2.36 8.90
N VAL A 191 12.74 -1.42 8.57
CA VAL A 191 12.57 -0.17 9.33
C VAL A 191 11.92 -0.43 10.67
N ALA A 192 10.86 -1.23 10.74
CA ALA A 192 10.20 -1.59 12.01
C ALA A 192 11.15 -2.31 12.98
N LEU A 193 12.12 -3.06 12.45
CA LEU A 193 13.14 -3.74 13.22
C LEU A 193 14.32 -2.84 13.62
N GLY A 194 14.49 -1.68 12.97
CA GLY A 194 15.71 -0.89 13.07
C GLY A 194 16.96 -1.67 12.62
N ASN A 195 16.80 -2.58 11.64
CA ASN A 195 17.89 -3.43 11.15
C ASN A 195 18.56 -2.79 9.94
N ASP A 196 19.76 -2.25 10.14
CA ASP A 196 20.49 -1.51 9.10
C ASP A 196 20.93 -2.37 7.91
N VAL A 197 21.27 -3.64 8.15
CA VAL A 197 21.67 -4.58 7.09
C VAL A 197 20.49 -4.87 6.16
N LEU A 198 19.32 -5.18 6.74
CA LEU A 198 18.09 -5.38 5.97
C LEU A 198 17.65 -4.08 5.29
N PHE A 199 17.86 -2.93 5.92
CA PHE A 199 17.48 -1.64 5.34
C PHE A 199 18.35 -1.26 4.13
N GLU A 200 19.65 -1.55 4.18
CA GLU A 200 20.53 -1.43 3.01
C GLU A 200 20.07 -2.35 1.87
N LYS A 201 19.79 -3.63 2.17
CA LYS A 201 19.27 -4.59 1.19
C LYS A 201 17.97 -4.06 0.57
N ALA A 202 17.05 -3.53 1.38
CA ALA A 202 15.81 -2.91 0.93
C ALA A 202 16.05 -1.70 0.01
N ARG A 203 17.04 -0.85 0.34
CA ARG A 203 17.42 0.31 -0.49
C ARG A 203 17.88 -0.12 -1.88
N VAL A 204 18.75 -1.12 -1.95
CA VAL A 204 19.25 -1.68 -3.22
C VAL A 204 18.09 -2.26 -4.04
N LEU A 205 17.22 -3.05 -3.40
CA LEU A 205 16.05 -3.65 -4.04
C LEU A 205 15.06 -2.59 -4.55
N PHE A 206 14.80 -1.55 -3.78
CA PHE A 206 13.94 -0.43 -4.18
C PHE A 206 14.49 0.27 -5.43
N ARG A 207 15.78 0.62 -5.44
CA ARG A 207 16.42 1.27 -6.60
C ARG A 207 16.38 0.38 -7.84
N LYS A 208 16.69 -0.91 -7.70
CA LYS A 208 16.56 -1.90 -8.79
C LYS A 208 15.13 -1.93 -9.33
N GLN A 209 14.13 -1.92 -8.45
CA GLN A 209 12.73 -1.92 -8.85
C GLN A 209 12.36 -0.66 -9.62
N ILE A 210 12.72 0.54 -9.15
CA ILE A 210 12.48 1.79 -9.89
C ILE A 210 13.09 1.73 -11.30
N MET A 211 14.32 1.24 -11.43
CA MET A 211 15.01 1.10 -12.71
C MET A 211 14.30 0.14 -13.69
N ALA A 212 13.75 -0.96 -13.19
CA ALA A 212 13.11 -1.98 -14.02
C ALA A 212 11.63 -1.67 -14.34
N ASN A 213 10.95 -0.97 -13.43
CA ASN A 213 9.50 -0.82 -13.42
C ASN A 213 9.03 0.49 -14.04
N ILE A 214 9.71 1.61 -13.76
CA ILE A 214 9.24 2.96 -14.14
C ILE A 214 10.08 3.49 -15.30
N ALA A 215 9.42 3.90 -16.38
CA ALA A 215 10.08 4.53 -17.51
C ALA A 215 10.51 5.99 -17.19
N PRO A 216 11.46 6.58 -17.94
CA PRO A 216 11.91 7.97 -17.73
C PRO A 216 10.81 9.04 -17.75
N ASN A 217 9.67 8.75 -18.40
CA ASN A 217 8.48 9.61 -18.47
C ASN A 217 7.47 9.35 -17.32
N GLY A 218 7.74 8.38 -16.43
CA GLY A 218 6.88 7.99 -15.32
C GLY A 218 5.88 6.86 -15.62
N GLU A 219 5.80 6.36 -16.86
CA GLU A 219 4.90 5.25 -17.16
C GLU A 219 5.40 3.94 -16.50
N THR A 220 4.51 3.21 -15.83
CA THR A 220 4.88 1.93 -15.18
C THR A 220 4.87 0.77 -16.17
N LEU A 221 5.61 -0.29 -15.86
CA LEU A 221 5.64 -1.54 -16.64
C LEU A 221 4.23 -2.14 -16.74
N ASP A 222 3.49 -2.16 -15.64
CA ASP A 222 2.12 -2.68 -15.62
C ASP A 222 1.19 -1.96 -16.58
N PHE A 223 1.32 -0.64 -16.71
CA PHE A 223 0.50 0.10 -17.68
C PHE A 223 0.89 -0.24 -19.11
N ARG A 224 2.19 -0.33 -19.41
CA ARG A 224 2.68 -0.74 -20.74
C ARG A 224 2.19 -2.13 -21.14
N GLU A 225 2.12 -3.05 -20.18
CA GLU A 225 1.68 -4.43 -20.43
C GLU A 225 0.15 -4.58 -20.49
N ARG A 226 -0.60 -3.81 -19.70
CA ARG A 226 -2.04 -4.07 -19.45
C ARG A 226 -2.98 -2.97 -19.93
N ASP A 227 -2.47 -1.77 -20.18
CA ASP A 227 -3.24 -0.55 -20.53
C ASP A 227 -4.37 -0.27 -19.52
N ALA A 228 -4.06 -0.34 -18.22
CA ALA A 228 -5.04 -0.21 -17.14
C ALA A 228 -4.49 0.58 -15.94
N LEU A 229 -5.16 1.70 -15.61
CA LEU A 229 -4.77 2.58 -14.49
C LEU A 229 -4.85 1.90 -13.12
N HIS A 230 -5.71 0.91 -12.94
CA HIS A 230 -5.79 0.14 -11.71
C HIS A 230 -4.42 -0.43 -11.33
N TYR A 231 -3.69 -1.01 -12.29
CA TYR A 231 -2.38 -1.58 -12.03
C TYR A 231 -1.30 -0.52 -11.83
N VAL A 232 -1.44 0.69 -12.38
CA VAL A 232 -0.54 1.82 -12.05
C VAL A 232 -0.64 2.15 -10.56
N VAL A 233 -1.86 2.24 -10.04
CA VAL A 233 -2.06 2.51 -8.61
C VAL A 233 -1.55 1.35 -7.76
N TYR A 234 -1.87 0.12 -8.16
CA TYR A 234 -1.47 -1.09 -7.46
C TYR A 234 0.05 -1.28 -7.41
N ASP A 235 0.76 -0.81 -8.44
CA ASP A 235 2.21 -0.82 -8.56
C ASP A 235 2.90 0.31 -7.76
N LEU A 236 2.43 1.55 -7.89
CA LEU A 236 3.07 2.71 -7.25
C LEU A 236 2.79 2.82 -5.74
N LYS A 237 1.62 2.38 -5.29
CA LYS A 237 1.21 2.41 -3.88
C LYS A 237 2.23 1.74 -2.94
N PRO A 238 2.64 0.48 -3.16
CA PRO A 238 3.61 -0.16 -2.29
C PRO A 238 4.99 0.52 -2.31
N LEU A 239 5.42 1.10 -3.45
CA LEU A 239 6.68 1.85 -3.53
C LEU A 239 6.63 3.15 -2.71
N ILE A 240 5.48 3.84 -2.69
CA ILE A 240 5.29 4.99 -1.79
C ILE A 240 5.35 4.53 -0.33
N GLN A 241 4.71 3.42 0.03
CA GLN A 241 4.80 2.90 1.41
C GLN A 241 6.24 2.60 1.81
N ALA A 242 7.05 2.02 0.91
CA ALA A 242 8.48 1.83 1.12
C ALA A 242 9.23 3.16 1.30
N ALA A 243 8.98 4.15 0.45
CA ALA A 243 9.63 5.46 0.55
C ALA A 243 9.25 6.21 1.84
N LEU A 244 8.02 6.09 2.31
CA LEU A 244 7.58 6.66 3.60
C LEU A 244 8.25 5.97 4.78
N ALA A 245 8.42 4.65 4.71
CA ALA A 245 9.17 3.89 5.70
C ALA A 245 10.62 4.38 5.77
N ALA A 246 11.29 4.50 4.62
CA ALA A 246 12.66 5.00 4.52
C ALA A 246 12.83 6.44 5.03
N ARG A 247 11.80 7.29 4.88
CA ARG A 247 11.81 8.66 5.41
C ARG A 247 11.94 8.72 6.93
N THR A 248 11.45 7.70 7.64
CA THR A 248 11.66 7.58 9.10
C THR A 248 13.11 7.21 9.47
N ARG A 249 13.94 6.89 8.48
CA ARG A 249 15.39 6.71 8.61
C ARG A 249 16.18 7.89 8.02
N GLY A 250 15.51 8.99 7.68
CA GLY A 250 16.13 10.19 7.11
C GLY A 250 16.43 10.10 5.61
N GLU A 251 15.87 9.12 4.90
CA GLU A 251 16.09 8.95 3.46
C GLU A 251 14.91 9.37 2.60
N ASP A 252 15.20 10.05 1.48
CA ASP A 252 14.21 10.48 0.51
C ASP A 252 14.24 9.61 -0.75
N TRP A 253 13.62 8.44 -0.65
CA TRP A 253 13.50 7.51 -1.77
C TRP A 253 12.46 7.97 -2.80
N TYR A 254 11.56 8.88 -2.43
CA TYR A 254 10.51 9.37 -3.32
C TYR A 254 11.09 10.23 -4.45
N HIS A 255 12.06 11.10 -4.12
CA HIS A 255 12.74 11.96 -5.10
C HIS A 255 14.02 11.34 -5.69
N TRP A 256 14.48 10.18 -5.20
CA TRP A 256 15.60 9.48 -5.81
C TRP A 256 15.31 9.17 -7.29
N THR A 257 16.29 9.44 -8.15
CA THR A 257 16.16 9.34 -9.60
C THR A 257 17.32 8.53 -10.17
N THR A 258 17.02 7.70 -11.17
CA THR A 258 18.05 6.93 -11.91
C THR A 258 18.81 7.82 -12.88
N ASP A 259 19.97 7.37 -13.38
CA ASP A 259 20.73 8.10 -14.41
C ASP A 259 19.92 8.31 -15.70
N GLN A 260 18.98 7.40 -15.99
CA GLN A 260 18.05 7.48 -17.12
C GLN A 260 16.82 8.36 -16.82
N GLY A 261 16.76 8.96 -15.63
CA GLY A 261 15.70 9.88 -15.24
C GLY A 261 14.42 9.21 -14.73
N ALA A 262 14.38 7.90 -14.48
CA ALA A 262 13.21 7.28 -13.86
C ALA A 262 13.16 7.61 -12.35
N SER A 263 11.96 7.86 -11.81
CA SER A 263 11.78 8.08 -10.36
C SER A 263 10.35 7.79 -9.92
N LEU A 264 10.17 7.52 -8.62
CA LEU A 264 8.85 7.33 -8.04
C LEU A 264 8.00 8.61 -8.16
N ALA A 265 8.61 9.78 -7.94
CA ALA A 265 7.96 11.08 -8.14
C ALA A 265 7.44 11.25 -9.58
N LYS A 266 8.18 10.80 -10.60
CA LYS A 266 7.69 10.82 -11.98
C LYS A 266 6.57 9.82 -12.23
N GLY A 267 6.61 8.63 -11.64
CA GLY A 267 5.50 7.68 -11.68
C GLY A 267 4.19 8.30 -11.19
N ILE A 268 4.27 9.04 -10.09
CA ILE A 268 3.15 9.79 -9.53
C ILE A 268 2.76 10.99 -10.40
N GLY A 269 3.72 11.72 -10.94
CA GLY A 269 3.48 12.78 -11.91
C GLY A 269 2.71 12.28 -13.13
N TRP A 270 3.06 11.10 -13.66
CA TRP A 270 2.39 10.47 -14.79
C TRP A 270 0.93 10.11 -14.50
N LEU A 271 0.62 9.64 -13.29
CA LEU A 271 -0.75 9.29 -12.87
C LEU A 271 -1.64 10.53 -12.62
N THR A 272 -1.04 11.67 -12.28
CA THR A 272 -1.74 12.88 -11.80
C THR A 272 -2.81 13.45 -12.77
N PRO A 273 -2.57 13.54 -14.10
CA PRO A 273 -3.58 14.00 -15.05
C PRO A 273 -4.86 13.16 -15.07
N TYR A 274 -4.73 11.84 -14.88
CA TYR A 274 -5.87 10.92 -14.86
C TYR A 274 -6.70 11.07 -13.57
N VAL A 275 -6.02 11.23 -12.43
CA VAL A 275 -6.67 11.43 -11.12
C VAL A 275 -7.38 12.77 -11.04
N SER A 276 -6.78 13.82 -11.59
CA SER A 276 -7.36 15.17 -11.61
C SER A 276 -8.43 15.35 -12.68
N GLY A 277 -8.67 14.34 -13.53
CA GLY A 277 -9.60 14.45 -14.65
C GLY A 277 -9.11 15.39 -15.76
N ARG A 278 -7.84 15.81 -15.76
CA ARG A 278 -7.30 16.71 -16.80
C ARG A 278 -6.99 15.98 -18.11
N ASN A 279 -6.89 14.65 -18.09
CA ASN A 279 -6.84 13.82 -19.29
C ASN A 279 -8.16 13.04 -19.45
N HIS A 280 -8.94 13.44 -20.45
CA HIS A 280 -10.16 12.74 -20.90
C HIS A 280 -9.95 12.00 -22.24
N THR A 281 -8.81 12.25 -22.92
CA THR A 281 -8.69 12.10 -24.38
C THR A 281 -8.16 10.75 -24.85
N ARG A 282 -7.63 9.91 -23.97
CA ARG A 282 -7.42 8.49 -24.29
C ARG A 282 -8.68 7.78 -23.83
N SER A 283 -9.48 7.28 -24.77
CA SER A 283 -10.44 6.21 -24.47
C SER A 283 -9.59 5.06 -23.91
N LEU A 284 -9.40 5.06 -22.59
CA LEU A 284 -8.86 3.91 -21.90
C LEU A 284 -9.87 2.82 -22.21
N SER A 285 -9.46 1.94 -23.12
CA SER A 285 -10.27 0.88 -23.66
C SER A 285 -10.90 0.11 -22.50
N ILE A 286 -12.01 -0.54 -22.80
CA ILE A 286 -12.92 -1.35 -21.98
C ILE A 286 -12.21 -2.37 -21.01
N ARG A 287 -10.88 -2.45 -21.02
CA ARG A 287 -10.00 -3.13 -20.06
C ARG A 287 -9.84 -2.43 -18.69
N SER A 288 -10.41 -1.24 -18.49
CA SER A 288 -10.51 -0.62 -17.14
C SER A 288 -11.50 -1.33 -16.21
N CYS A 289 -12.27 -2.28 -16.75
CA CYS A 289 -13.01 -3.25 -15.97
C CYS A 289 -12.12 -4.49 -15.80
N VAL A 290 -11.96 -4.98 -14.58
CA VAL A 290 -11.40 -6.32 -14.37
C VAL A 290 -12.42 -7.29 -14.96
N LEU A 291 -12.20 -7.69 -16.22
CA LEU A 291 -12.68 -8.97 -16.69
C LEU A 291 -11.80 -10.01 -16.00
N THR A 292 -12.29 -10.63 -14.94
CA THR A 292 -11.90 -12.00 -14.62
C THR A 292 -12.28 -12.83 -15.83
N ARG A 293 -11.35 -12.95 -16.78
CA ARG A 293 -11.53 -13.72 -18.00
C ARG A 293 -11.49 -15.20 -17.64
N PHE A 294 -12.54 -15.70 -17.01
CA PHE A 294 -12.77 -17.13 -16.90
C PHE A 294 -13.39 -17.60 -18.22
N ALA A 295 -12.84 -18.70 -18.74
CA ALA A 295 -13.35 -19.37 -19.92
C ALA A 295 -14.86 -19.67 -19.77
N PRO A 296 -15.64 -19.74 -20.86
CA PRO A 296 -17.10 -19.83 -20.80
C PRO A 296 -17.66 -21.15 -20.24
N GLU A 297 -16.81 -22.07 -19.77
CA GLU A 297 -17.21 -23.46 -19.51
C GLU A 297 -17.91 -23.70 -18.16
N ARG A 298 -18.04 -22.71 -17.26
CA ARG A 298 -18.50 -22.98 -15.87
C ARG A 298 -19.65 -22.11 -15.36
N GLY A 299 -20.56 -21.66 -16.23
CA GLY A 299 -21.91 -21.20 -15.84
C GLY A 299 -21.99 -20.03 -14.83
N SER A 300 -20.87 -19.39 -14.48
CA SER A 300 -20.81 -18.34 -13.47
C SER A 300 -20.95 -16.98 -14.15
N LYS A 301 -22.00 -16.23 -13.81
CA LYS A 301 -22.22 -14.86 -14.30
C LYS A 301 -21.09 -13.97 -13.76
N GLY A 302 -20.13 -13.60 -14.60
CA GLY A 302 -19.04 -12.71 -14.23
C GLY A 302 -19.54 -11.34 -13.75
N ILE A 303 -19.07 -10.88 -12.60
CA ILE A 303 -19.34 -9.53 -12.10
C ILE A 303 -18.32 -8.57 -12.73
N LEU A 304 -18.80 -7.70 -13.61
CA LEU A 304 -18.00 -6.65 -14.22
C LEU A 304 -17.95 -5.42 -13.31
N VAL A 305 -16.91 -5.26 -12.50
CA VAL A 305 -16.71 -4.03 -11.71
C VAL A 305 -16.01 -2.99 -12.58
N CYS A 306 -16.81 -2.11 -13.19
CA CYS A 306 -16.31 -0.95 -13.92
C CYS A 306 -16.34 0.29 -13.02
N LEU A 307 -15.18 0.71 -12.53
CA LEU A 307 -15.00 2.04 -11.96
C LEU A 307 -14.42 2.94 -13.06
N THR A 308 -14.95 4.16 -13.24
CA THR A 308 -14.31 5.13 -14.13
C THR A 308 -12.89 5.45 -13.62
N PRO A 309 -11.94 5.83 -14.50
CA PRO A 309 -10.62 6.32 -14.10
C PRO A 309 -10.65 7.34 -12.95
N ALA A 310 -11.61 8.25 -13.01
CA ALA A 310 -11.82 9.26 -11.98
C ALA A 310 -12.42 8.68 -10.69
N GLN A 311 -13.23 7.63 -10.73
CA GLN A 311 -13.74 6.94 -9.54
C GLN A 311 -12.69 6.01 -8.91
N GLN A 312 -11.86 5.31 -9.68
CA GLN A 312 -10.72 4.55 -9.15
C GLN A 312 -9.70 5.47 -8.48
N ALA A 313 -9.42 6.61 -9.11
CA ALA A 313 -8.54 7.64 -8.56
C ALA A 313 -9.13 8.38 -7.33
N ARG A 314 -10.45 8.62 -7.30
CA ARG A 314 -11.13 9.28 -6.17
C ARG A 314 -11.42 8.33 -5.01
N SER A 315 -11.78 7.07 -5.28
CA SER A 315 -11.93 6.03 -4.24
C SER A 315 -10.60 5.70 -3.59
N THR A 316 -9.50 5.90 -4.32
CA THR A 316 -8.15 5.76 -3.77
C THR A 316 -7.66 7.00 -3.04
N GLY A 317 -8.20 8.21 -3.26
CA GLY A 317 -8.03 9.40 -2.39
C GLY A 317 -6.59 9.73 -1.95
N TRP A 318 -5.60 9.17 -2.64
CA TRP A 318 -4.32 8.80 -2.04
C TRP A 318 -3.38 10.00 -2.09
N LEU A 319 -3.20 10.57 -3.28
CA LEU A 319 -2.15 11.54 -3.63
C LEU A 319 -1.98 12.75 -2.70
N ARG A 320 -3.05 13.23 -2.03
CA ARG A 320 -2.97 14.40 -1.15
C ARG A 320 -2.71 14.07 0.33
N ASN A 321 -2.96 12.81 0.74
CA ASN A 321 -2.88 12.35 2.12
C ASN A 321 -1.88 11.18 2.33
N SER A 322 -1.28 10.66 1.24
CA SER A 322 -0.33 9.54 1.24
C SER A 322 0.93 9.76 2.08
N ILE A 323 1.20 10.95 2.61
CA ILE A 323 2.43 11.25 3.37
C ILE A 323 2.34 10.76 4.84
N ARG A 324 1.43 9.84 5.16
CA ARG A 324 1.28 9.30 6.53
C ARG A 324 1.52 7.79 6.52
N PRO A 325 2.54 7.30 7.24
CA PRO A 325 2.89 5.87 7.25
C PRO A 325 1.74 4.94 7.66
N CYS A 326 0.76 5.41 8.45
CA CYS A 326 -0.19 4.54 9.17
C CYS A 326 -1.67 4.86 8.95
N GLY A 327 -2.03 5.41 7.78
CA GLY A 327 -3.41 5.34 7.28
C GLY A 327 -4.50 6.04 8.11
N LEU A 328 -4.21 7.12 8.84
CA LEU A 328 -5.26 7.95 9.46
C LEU A 328 -5.93 8.84 8.41
N TRP A 329 -7.13 8.44 7.95
CA TRP A 329 -7.90 9.16 6.93
C TRP A 329 -9.04 10.00 7.55
N PRO A 330 -9.25 11.26 7.11
CA PRO A 330 -10.40 12.05 7.54
C PRO A 330 -11.75 11.47 7.07
N LYS A 331 -12.82 11.68 7.84
CA LYS A 331 -14.21 11.19 7.63
C LYS A 331 -14.85 11.44 6.24
N ARG A 332 -14.25 12.24 5.37
CA ARG A 332 -14.80 12.51 4.01
C ARG A 332 -14.55 11.38 3.00
N PHE A 333 -13.86 10.31 3.38
CA PHE A 333 -13.67 9.13 2.54
C PHE A 333 -14.44 7.93 3.11
N LYS A 334 -15.69 7.75 2.67
CA LYS A 334 -16.39 6.47 2.82
C LYS A 334 -15.79 5.50 1.79
N LEU A 335 -15.08 4.48 2.26
CA LEU A 335 -14.75 3.31 1.44
C LEU A 335 -16.05 2.57 1.09
N CYS A 336 -16.40 2.49 -0.19
CA CYS A 336 -17.29 1.44 -0.68
C CYS A 336 -16.43 0.18 -0.83
N GLN A 337 -16.49 -0.72 0.15
CA GLN A 337 -15.86 -2.04 0.05
C GLN A 337 -16.67 -3.05 -0.76
N HIS A 338 -17.92 -2.75 -1.13
CA HIS A 338 -18.76 -3.60 -1.96
C HIS A 338 -19.53 -2.74 -2.95
N LEU A 339 -19.25 -2.91 -4.24
CA LEU A 339 -19.99 -2.27 -5.33
C LEU A 339 -20.64 -3.39 -6.17
N LEU A 340 -21.96 -3.52 -6.10
CA LEU A 340 -22.72 -4.40 -6.99
C LEU A 340 -23.30 -3.54 -8.12
N LEU A 341 -22.87 -3.78 -9.35
CA LEU A 341 -23.42 -3.16 -10.56
C LEU A 341 -24.41 -4.14 -11.19
N VAL A 342 -25.69 -3.75 -11.27
CA VAL A 342 -26.72 -4.48 -12.01
C VAL A 342 -27.09 -3.67 -13.25
N PHE A 343 -27.08 -4.30 -14.42
CA PHE A 343 -27.50 -3.70 -15.68
C PHE A 343 -28.97 -4.05 -15.94
N VAL A 344 -29.81 -3.05 -16.20
CA VAL A 344 -31.24 -3.21 -16.53
C VAL A 344 -31.58 -2.36 -17.75
N ASP A 345 -32.46 -2.85 -18.62
CA ASP A 345 -33.01 -2.06 -19.74
C ASP A 345 -33.81 -0.85 -19.25
N ASN A 346 -34.17 0.07 -20.15
CA ASN A 346 -35.02 1.23 -19.82
C ASN A 346 -36.43 0.85 -19.30
N LYS A 347 -36.73 -0.46 -19.16
CA LYS A 347 -37.96 -1.04 -18.63
C LYS A 347 -37.72 -1.95 -17.40
N GLY A 348 -36.51 -1.98 -16.82
CA GLY A 348 -36.21 -2.72 -15.59
C GLY A 348 -35.96 -4.23 -15.74
N ARG A 349 -35.63 -4.74 -16.94
CA ARG A 349 -35.38 -6.19 -17.18
C ARG A 349 -33.89 -6.52 -17.29
N GLU A 350 -33.47 -7.70 -16.78
CA GLU A 350 -32.10 -8.22 -16.89
C GLU A 350 -31.73 -8.56 -18.36
N PRO A 351 -30.45 -8.41 -18.77
CA PRO A 351 -30.06 -8.47 -20.17
C PRO A 351 -29.92 -9.91 -20.69
N THR A 352 -30.49 -10.16 -21.87
CA THR A 352 -30.07 -11.23 -22.80
C THR A 352 -29.26 -10.59 -23.94
N VAL A 353 -28.00 -10.99 -24.03
CA VAL A 353 -26.95 -10.74 -25.05
C VAL A 353 -27.12 -9.57 -26.06
N SER A 354 -26.19 -8.61 -25.93
CA SER A 354 -25.66 -7.62 -26.89
C SER A 354 -26.63 -6.70 -27.66
N MET A 355 -26.79 -5.44 -27.21
CA MET A 355 -27.06 -4.25 -28.06
C MET A 355 -26.66 -2.94 -27.34
N PRO A 356 -26.29 -1.86 -28.07
CA PRO A 356 -25.94 -0.56 -27.48
C PRO A 356 -27.20 0.23 -27.04
N GLY A 357 -27.22 0.74 -25.80
CA GLY A 357 -28.32 1.62 -25.34
C GLY A 357 -28.71 1.61 -23.85
N TYR A 358 -27.90 1.06 -22.94
CA TYR A 358 -28.27 0.94 -21.52
C TYR A 358 -27.74 2.10 -20.67
N LYS A 359 -28.57 2.58 -19.73
CA LYS A 359 -28.16 3.49 -18.64
C LYS A 359 -27.77 2.67 -17.42
N ALA A 360 -26.63 2.99 -16.80
CA ALA A 360 -26.22 2.37 -15.55
C ALA A 360 -27.04 2.97 -14.38
N VAL A 361 -27.75 2.14 -13.63
CA VAL A 361 -28.42 2.55 -12.39
C VAL A 361 -27.58 2.08 -11.21
N ILE A 362 -27.17 3.03 -10.37
CA ILE A 362 -26.37 2.75 -9.17
C ILE A 362 -27.34 2.47 -8.02
N ILE A 363 -27.38 1.23 -7.53
CA ILE A 363 -28.10 0.89 -6.30
C ILE A 363 -27.10 0.89 -5.14
N LEU A 364 -27.18 1.91 -4.29
CA LEU A 364 -26.44 1.98 -3.04
C LEU A 364 -27.16 1.13 -1.99
N ILE A 365 -26.68 -0.10 -1.75
CA ILE A 365 -27.16 -0.88 -0.60
C ILE A 365 -26.44 -0.36 0.64
N SER A 366 -27.09 0.55 1.37
CA SER A 366 -26.70 0.88 2.74
C SER A 366 -27.45 -0.02 3.72
N GLY A 367 -26.74 -0.60 4.68
CA GLY A 367 -27.34 -1.34 5.78
C GLY A 367 -28.22 -0.41 6.62
N ARG A 368 -29.52 -0.45 6.31
CA ARG A 368 -30.69 0.15 6.95
C ARG A 368 -30.90 1.67 6.85
N SER A 369 -32.10 1.95 6.30
CA SER A 369 -32.95 3.14 6.38
C SER A 369 -32.80 4.17 5.25
N SER A 370 -33.78 4.09 4.35
CA SER A 370 -34.24 5.10 3.38
C SER A 370 -33.47 5.20 2.05
N CYS A 371 -33.95 4.48 1.04
CA CYS A 371 -33.59 4.68 -0.36
C CYS A 371 -34.23 5.96 -0.90
N GLN A 372 -33.43 6.86 -1.49
CA GLN A 372 -33.91 7.80 -2.50
C GLN A 372 -33.18 7.51 -3.81
N ILE A 373 -33.95 7.28 -4.86
CA ILE A 373 -33.49 7.08 -6.23
C ILE A 373 -33.32 8.47 -6.85
N PHE A 374 -32.13 8.79 -7.35
CA PHE A 374 -31.92 9.95 -8.22
C PHE A 374 -31.77 9.46 -9.66
N PHE A 375 -32.57 10.04 -10.56
CA PHE A 375 -32.62 9.73 -11.99
C PHE A 375 -31.39 10.23 -12.75
#